data_AF-A0A4R0E856-F1
#
_entry.id   AF-A0A4R0E856-F1
#
_cell.length_a   1.000
_cell.length_b   1.000
_cell.length_c   1.000
_cell.angle_alpha   90.00
_cell.angle_beta   90.00
_cell.angle_gamma   90.00
#
_symmetry.space_group_name_H-M   'P 1'
#
loop_
_entity.id
_entity.type
_entity.pdbx_description
1 polymer ?
#
loop_
_entity_poly.entity_id
_entity_poly.type
_entity_poly.pdbx_seq_one_letter_code
_entity_poly.pdbx_strand_id
1 'polypeptide(L)'
;MNLIEKLGLGKCKAIVDGAPEGATHANTSSHFKENDYGVWSIWAGYWNSGFRWPEGEMFLLEDLRNAIADHERTDTCTDSRNHISPLTEVFER
;
A
#
# COMPACT_ATOMS: atom_id res chain seq x y z
N MET A 1 -8.43 2.41 12.52
CA MET A 1 -7.09 1.79 12.64
C MET A 1 -6.56 1.68 11.23
N ASN A 2 -5.46 2.36 10.92
CA ASN A 2 -4.89 2.33 9.58
C ASN A 2 -4.29 0.95 9.29
N LEU A 3 -4.33 0.49 8.03
CA LEU A 3 -3.75 -0.81 7.65
C LEU A 3 -2.27 -0.94 8.03
N ILE A 4 -1.53 0.17 8.02
CA ILE A 4 -0.13 0.22 8.43
C ILE A 4 0.05 -0.01 9.93
N GLU A 5 -0.83 0.51 10.78
CA GLU A 5 -0.77 0.25 12.22
C GLU A 5 -1.10 -1.21 12.55
N LYS A 6 -1.90 -1.85 11.68
CA LYS A 6 -2.32 -3.25 11.84
C LYS A 6 -1.29 -4.26 11.31
N LEU A 7 -0.71 -3.98 10.14
CA LEU A 7 0.17 -4.92 9.43
C LEU A 7 1.66 -4.53 9.49
N GLY A 8 1.95 -3.24 9.73
CA GLY A 8 3.28 -2.65 9.60
C GLY A 8 3.59 -2.21 8.16
N LEU A 9 4.27 -1.06 8.01
CA LEU A 9 4.62 -0.47 6.70
C LEU A 9 5.39 -1.44 5.81
N GLY A 10 6.38 -2.14 6.37
CA GLY A 10 7.20 -3.10 5.61
C GLY A 10 6.38 -4.24 5.02
N LYS A 11 5.36 -4.73 5.76
CA LYS A 11 4.49 -5.80 5.28
C LYS A 11 3.55 -5.31 4.19
N CYS A 12 2.97 -4.11 4.35
CA CYS A 12 2.15 -3.50 3.31
C CYS A 12 2.94 -3.33 2.00
N LYS A 13 4.18 -2.81 2.09
CA LYS A 13 5.07 -2.67 0.92
C LYS A 13 5.37 -4.00 0.26
N ALA A 14 5.72 -5.04 1.03
CA ALA A 14 5.99 -6.37 0.49
C ALA A 14 4.78 -6.98 -0.24
N ILE A 15 3.56 -6.78 0.29
CA ILE A 15 2.33 -7.25 -0.36
C ILE A 15 2.08 -6.50 -1.67
N VAL A 16 2.28 -5.18 -1.69
CA VAL A 16 2.07 -4.35 -2.90
C VAL A 16 3.12 -4.63 -3.96
N ASP A 17 4.39 -4.80 -3.59
CA ASP A 17 5.51 -5.10 -4.49
C ASP A 17 5.40 -6.51 -5.10
N GLY A 18 5.00 -7.49 -4.29
CA GLY A 18 4.74 -8.86 -4.75
C GLY A 18 3.43 -9.05 -5.51
N ALA A 19 2.65 -7.99 -5.74
CA ALA A 19 1.34 -8.10 -6.36
C ALA A 19 1.46 -8.34 -7.88
N PRO A 20 0.90 -9.43 -8.42
CA PRO A 20 0.88 -9.66 -9.86
C PRO A 20 -0.02 -8.63 -10.56
N GLU A 21 0.25 -8.39 -11.84
CA GLU A 21 -0.54 -7.46 -12.65
C GLU A 21 -2.02 -7.88 -12.69
N GLY A 22 -2.90 -6.94 -12.38
CA GLY A 22 -4.34 -7.15 -12.31
C GLY A 22 -4.85 -7.72 -10.98
N ALA A 23 -4.01 -7.89 -9.96
CA ALA A 23 -4.46 -8.17 -8.60
C ALA A 23 -5.25 -6.98 -8.04
N THR A 24 -6.39 -7.26 -7.41
CA THR A 24 -7.23 -6.23 -6.77
C THR A 24 -7.23 -6.38 -5.24
N HIS A 25 -7.09 -7.61 -4.76
CA HIS A 25 -7.09 -7.95 -3.35
C HIS A 25 -5.86 -8.77 -2.98
N ALA A 26 -5.48 -8.71 -1.71
CA ALA A 26 -4.43 -9.54 -1.16
C ALA A 26 -4.79 -9.99 0.26
N ASN A 27 -4.28 -11.14 0.65
CA ASN A 27 -4.18 -11.53 2.06
C ASN A 27 -2.70 -11.55 2.47
N THR A 28 -2.40 -12.00 3.67
CA THR A 28 -1.01 -12.06 4.17
C THR A 28 -0.08 -13.00 3.40
N SER A 29 -0.60 -13.85 2.52
CA SER A 29 0.14 -14.95 1.88
C SER A 29 -0.08 -15.05 0.36
N SER A 30 -1.08 -14.38 -0.21
CA SER A 30 -1.56 -14.62 -1.58
C SER A 30 -2.31 -13.41 -2.14
N HIS A 31 -2.34 -13.32 -3.46
CA HIS A 31 -3.02 -12.27 -4.20
C HIS A 31 -4.21 -12.80 -4.97
N PHE A 32 -5.21 -11.95 -5.09
CA PHE A 32 -6.50 -12.28 -5.67
C PHE A 32 -6.93 -11.18 -6.62
N LYS A 33 -7.73 -11.59 -7.59
CA LYS A 33 -8.37 -10.70 -8.55
C LYS A 33 -9.86 -10.95 -8.50
N GLU A 34 -10.62 -9.86 -8.41
CA GLU A 34 -12.07 -9.87 -8.52
C GLU A 34 -12.47 -9.14 -9.81
N ASN A 35 -13.41 -9.74 -10.55
CA ASN A 35 -14.06 -9.13 -11.72
C ASN A 35 -15.50 -9.65 -11.84
N ASP A 36 -16.22 -9.22 -12.88
CA ASP A 36 -17.60 -9.66 -13.16
C ASP A 36 -17.77 -11.18 -13.31
N TYR A 37 -16.68 -11.91 -13.60
CA TYR A 37 -16.67 -13.37 -13.74
C TYR A 37 -16.40 -14.10 -12.42
N GLY A 38 -16.08 -13.36 -11.33
CA GLY A 38 -15.88 -13.88 -10.00
C GLY A 38 -14.49 -13.62 -9.43
N VAL A 39 -14.07 -14.48 -8.50
CA VAL A 39 -12.81 -14.36 -7.76
C VAL A 39 -11.78 -15.36 -8.32
N TRP A 40 -10.57 -14.85 -8.51
CA TRP A 40 -9.44 -15.55 -9.08
C TRP A 40 -8.29 -15.51 -8.10
N SER A 41 -7.58 -16.63 -7.94
CA SER A 41 -6.34 -16.69 -7.16
C SER A 41 -5.16 -16.92 -8.10
N ILE A 42 -3.98 -16.43 -7.71
CA ILE A 42 -2.75 -16.76 -8.42
C ILE A 42 -2.14 -18.03 -7.86
N TRP A 43 -1.87 -19.00 -8.72
CA TRP A 43 -1.17 -20.24 -8.36
C TRP A 43 -0.18 -20.61 -9.44
N ALA A 44 1.07 -20.89 -9.05
CA ALA A 44 2.18 -21.18 -9.96
C ALA A 44 2.36 -20.15 -11.10
N GLY A 45 2.03 -18.87 -10.84
CA GLY A 45 2.12 -17.78 -11.83
C GLY A 45 0.91 -17.61 -12.75
N TYR A 46 -0.15 -18.42 -12.59
CA TYR A 46 -1.35 -18.35 -13.41
C TYR A 46 -2.58 -17.95 -12.60
N TRP A 47 -3.49 -17.18 -13.23
CA TRP A 47 -4.80 -16.86 -12.68
C TRP A 47 -5.73 -18.06 -12.81
N ASN A 48 -6.26 -18.53 -11.69
CA ASN A 48 -7.17 -19.67 -11.65
C ASN A 48 -8.56 -19.22 -11.20
N SER A 49 -9.57 -19.43 -12.07
CA SER A 49 -10.99 -19.26 -11.74
C SER A 49 -11.49 -20.51 -11.04
N GLY A 50 -12.07 -20.35 -9.86
CA GLY A 50 -12.59 -21.48 -9.09
C GLY A 50 -12.52 -21.28 -7.57
N PHE A 51 -12.07 -20.11 -7.13
CA PHE A 51 -11.93 -19.81 -5.72
C PHE A 51 -13.13 -19.00 -5.26
N ARG A 52 -13.83 -19.49 -4.24
CA ARG A 52 -14.57 -18.62 -3.32
C ARG A 52 -13.54 -17.75 -2.60
N TRP A 53 -13.94 -16.56 -2.16
CA TRP A 53 -13.14 -15.79 -1.20
C TRP A 53 -12.65 -16.72 -0.07
N PRO A 54 -11.32 -16.80 0.17
CA PRO A 54 -10.81 -17.65 1.24
C PRO A 54 -11.36 -17.15 2.57
N GLU A 55 -11.50 -18.06 3.53
CA GLU A 55 -11.82 -17.68 4.90
C GLU A 55 -10.62 -16.91 5.47
N GLY A 56 -10.83 -15.64 5.80
CA GLY A 56 -9.78 -14.77 6.30
C GLY A 56 -10.04 -13.29 6.00
N GLU A 57 -9.17 -12.45 6.54
CA GLU A 57 -9.21 -11.01 6.27
C GLU A 57 -8.54 -10.72 4.92
N MET A 58 -9.29 -10.05 4.05
CA MET A 58 -8.85 -9.60 2.74
C MET A 58 -8.62 -8.11 2.78
N PHE A 59 -7.52 -7.66 2.19
CA PHE A 59 -7.18 -6.26 2.06
C PHE A 59 -7.29 -5.86 0.58
N LEU A 60 -7.89 -4.70 0.32
CA LEU A 60 -7.78 -4.09 -1.00
C LEU A 60 -6.36 -3.62 -1.22
N LEU A 61 -5.77 -3.96 -2.37
CA LEU A 61 -4.45 -3.46 -2.74
C LEU A 61 -4.44 -1.95 -2.90
N GLU A 62 -5.56 -1.37 -3.33
CA GLU A 62 -5.72 0.09 -3.41
C GLU A 62 -5.66 0.75 -2.02
N ASP A 63 -6.32 0.16 -1.02
CA ASP A 63 -6.29 0.69 0.35
C ASP A 63 -4.89 0.58 0.95
N LEU A 64 -4.17 -0.52 0.69
CA LEU A 64 -2.76 -0.66 1.06
C LEU A 64 -1.88 0.39 0.39
N ARG A 65 -2.06 0.65 -0.91
CA ARG A 65 -1.31 1.68 -1.66
C ARG A 65 -1.59 3.07 -1.12
N ASN A 66 -2.86 3.39 -0.85
CA ASN A 66 -3.25 4.67 -0.27
C ASN A 66 -2.70 4.84 1.14
N ALA A 67 -2.76 3.80 1.99
CA ALA A 67 -2.17 3.83 3.31
C ALA A 67 -0.66 4.06 3.25
N ILE A 68 0.06 3.37 2.36
CA ILE A 68 1.51 3.57 2.16
C ILE A 68 1.79 5.00 1.72
N ALA A 69 1.06 5.51 0.72
CA ALA A 69 1.23 6.87 0.22
C ALA A 69 0.93 7.93 1.29
N ASP A 70 -0.12 7.74 2.08
CA ASP A 70 -0.47 8.62 3.20
C ASP A 70 0.62 8.61 4.28
N HIS A 71 1.14 7.42 4.63
CA HIS A 71 2.25 7.30 5.57
C HIS A 71 3.54 7.95 5.05
N GLU A 72 3.90 7.78 3.78
CA GLU A 72 5.08 8.42 3.20
C GLU A 72 4.92 9.94 3.10
N ARG A 73 3.69 10.42 2.82
CA ARG A 73 3.37 11.84 2.84
C ARG A 73 3.45 12.45 4.25
N THR A 74 2.99 11.73 5.27
CA THR A 74 3.07 12.20 6.66
C THR A 74 4.49 12.12 7.21
N ASP A 75 5.26 11.08 6.84
CA ASP A 75 6.67 10.92 7.22
C ASP A 75 7.56 12.02 6.62
N THR A 76 7.36 12.35 5.34
CA THR A 76 8.05 13.49 4.67
C THR A 76 7.61 14.87 5.19
N CYS A 77 6.47 14.96 5.87
CA CYS A 77 6.02 16.20 6.52
C CYS A 77 6.77 16.50 7.84
N THR A 78 7.68 15.62 8.27
CA THR A 78 8.57 15.87 9.41
C THR A 78 9.85 16.60 9.01
N ASP A 79 10.20 16.65 7.71
CA ASP A 79 11.36 17.39 7.18
C ASP A 79 11.02 18.79 6.64
N SER A 80 9.74 19.12 6.39
CA SER A 80 9.37 20.45 5.88
C SER A 80 9.33 21.55 6.96
N ARG A 81 9.75 21.26 8.20
CA ARG A 81 9.72 22.22 9.33
C ARG A 81 11.09 22.64 9.86
N ASN A 82 12.21 22.36 9.19
CA ASN A 82 13.50 22.90 9.64
C ASN A 82 14.52 23.28 8.56
N HIS A 83 14.09 23.96 7.50
CA HIS A 83 14.99 24.87 6.78
C HIS A 83 14.64 26.33 7.12
N ILE A 84 14.62 26.64 8.42
CA ILE A 84 15.01 27.98 8.83
C ILE A 84 16.53 27.98 8.69
N SER A 85 17.04 28.44 7.55
CA SER A 85 18.40 28.94 7.50
C SER A 85 18.37 30.32 8.16
N PRO A 86 18.88 30.50 9.40
CA PRO A 86 19.26 31.84 9.82
C PRO A 86 20.49 32.22 8.99
N LEU A 87 20.56 33.48 8.58
CA LEU A 87 21.67 34.15 7.86
C LEU A 87 21.52 34.21 6.33
N THR A 88 20.80 35.21 5.81
CA THR A 88 21.47 36.28 5.01
C THR A 88 20.59 37.53 4.86
N GLU A 89 21.09 38.61 5.47
CA GLU A 89 20.87 40.05 5.24
C GLU A 89 19.48 40.60 4.86
N VAL A 90 18.88 41.28 5.85
CA VAL A 90 18.00 42.44 5.66
C VAL A 90 18.85 43.57 5.08
N PHE A 91 18.61 43.95 3.82
CA PHE A 91 19.07 45.24 3.29
C PHE A 91 18.01 46.31 3.58
N GLU A 92 18.23 47.07 4.65
CA GLU A 92 17.62 48.40 4.82
C GLU A 92 18.55 49.42 4.18
N ARG A 93 18.21 49.94 2.99
CA ARG A 93 18.49 51.31 2.58
C ARG A 93 17.66 51.73 1.39
#